data_AF-A0AAV5GQL3-F1
#
_entry.id   AF-A0AAV5GQL3-F1
#
_cell.length_a   1.000
_cell.length_b   1.000
_cell.length_c   1.000
_cell.angle_alpha   90.00
_cell.angle_beta   90.00
_cell.angle_gamma   90.00
#
_symmetry.space_group_name_H-M   'P 1'
#
loop_
_entity.id
_entity.type
_entity.pdbx_description
1 polymer ?
#
loop_
_entity_poly.entity_id
_entity_poly.type
_entity_poly.pdbx_seq_one_letter_code
_entity_poly.pdbx_strand_id
1 'polypeptide(L)'
;MGEPAPALPASLPHSATRRPPRSPPVRRETPPPKAAFANFTASHTPHPGLHWVGRRAEGALEAALDRVRPLAGGLREATGETAPVEATRPKSKNHTNHNQNKKAHRNGIKKPATNKYPSMKGVDPKFRRNARYAAQGTQKALAAARASA
;
A
#
# COMPACT_ATOMS: atom_id res chain seq x y z
N MET A 1 -21.14 -50.92 82.56
CA MET A 1 -21.15 -51.06 81.09
C MET A 1 -21.57 -49.74 80.50
N GLY A 2 -20.61 -48.86 80.22
CA GLY A 2 -20.85 -47.57 79.54
C GLY A 2 -19.87 -47.49 78.39
N GLU A 3 -20.37 -47.42 77.17
CA GLU A 3 -19.55 -47.33 75.96
C GLU A 3 -18.87 -45.96 75.88
N PRO A 4 -17.58 -45.88 75.49
CA PRO A 4 -16.89 -44.61 75.30
C PRO A 4 -17.29 -43.93 73.98
N ALA A 5 -17.42 -42.60 74.04
CA ALA A 5 -17.87 -41.74 72.94
C ALA A 5 -17.01 -41.86 71.66
N PRO A 6 -17.59 -41.68 70.46
CA PRO A 6 -16.84 -41.72 69.21
C PRO A 6 -15.98 -40.47 69.03
N ALA A 7 -14.70 -40.68 68.69
CA ALA A 7 -13.74 -39.63 68.38
C ALA A 7 -14.14 -38.87 67.11
N LEU A 8 -14.10 -37.53 67.16
CA LEU A 8 -14.30 -36.65 66.03
C LEU A 8 -13.14 -36.77 65.01
N PRO A 9 -13.39 -36.74 63.69
CA PRO A 9 -12.32 -36.80 62.70
C PRO A 9 -11.51 -35.50 62.70
N ALA A 10 -10.18 -35.66 62.68
CA ALA A 10 -9.22 -34.56 62.58
C ALA A 10 -9.48 -33.70 61.34
N SER A 11 -9.49 -32.39 61.53
CA SER A 11 -9.61 -31.38 60.48
C SER A 11 -8.44 -31.49 59.49
N LEU A 12 -8.76 -31.62 58.20
CA LEU A 12 -7.81 -31.56 57.10
C LEU A 12 -7.09 -30.20 57.08
N PRO A 13 -5.78 -30.13 56.81
CA PRO A 13 -5.10 -28.85 56.67
C PRO A 13 -5.63 -28.13 55.42
N HIS A 14 -6.13 -26.91 55.61
CA HIS A 14 -6.52 -26.02 54.54
C HIS A 14 -5.34 -25.84 53.59
N SER A 15 -5.45 -26.37 52.38
CA SER A 15 -4.48 -26.18 51.32
C SER A 15 -4.28 -24.68 51.10
N ALA A 16 -3.10 -24.18 51.48
CA ALA A 16 -2.70 -22.81 51.21
C ALA A 16 -2.69 -22.58 49.70
N THR A 17 -3.74 -21.93 49.18
CA THR A 17 -3.76 -21.44 47.82
C THR A 17 -2.67 -20.39 47.71
N ARG A 18 -1.50 -20.77 47.18
CA ARG A 18 -0.46 -19.83 46.79
C ARG A 18 -1.09 -18.82 45.82
N ARG A 19 -1.33 -17.60 46.29
CA ARG A 19 -1.67 -16.48 45.41
C ARG A 19 -0.58 -16.39 44.34
N PRO A 20 -0.92 -16.35 43.04
CA PRO A 20 0.08 -16.13 42.01
C PRO A 20 0.73 -14.75 42.23
N PRO A 21 2.03 -14.59 41.96
CA PRO A 21 2.69 -13.30 42.10
C PRO A 21 2.02 -12.28 41.18
N ARG A 22 1.82 -11.05 41.69
CA ARG A 22 1.33 -9.93 40.87
C ARG A 22 2.32 -9.70 39.74
N SER A 23 1.85 -9.70 38.49
CA SER A 23 2.63 -9.35 37.32
C SER A 23 3.26 -7.96 37.48
N PRO A 24 4.54 -7.77 37.14
CA PRO A 24 5.15 -6.45 37.17
C PRO A 24 4.44 -5.50 36.19
N PRO A 25 4.40 -4.18 36.46
CA PRO A 25 3.78 -3.23 35.55
C PRO A 25 4.51 -3.26 34.20
N VAL A 26 3.75 -3.46 33.13
CA VAL A 26 4.26 -3.40 31.75
C VAL A 26 4.87 -2.02 31.54
N ARG A 27 6.19 -1.97 31.39
CA ARG A 27 6.93 -0.76 31.03
C ARG A 27 6.32 -0.26 29.72
N ARG A 28 5.65 0.89 29.74
CA ARG A 28 5.16 1.53 28.51
C ARG A 28 6.39 1.99 27.74
N GLU A 29 6.84 1.13 26.83
CA GLU A 29 7.77 1.49 25.77
C GLU A 29 7.21 2.76 25.10
N THR A 30 7.92 3.87 25.27
CA THR A 30 7.68 5.06 24.46
C THR A 30 7.80 4.66 22.99
N PRO A 31 6.87 5.07 22.12
CA PRO A 31 6.92 4.69 20.71
C PRO A 31 8.25 5.15 20.10
N PRO A 32 8.92 4.31 19.29
CA PRO A 32 10.16 4.72 18.65
C PRO A 32 9.91 5.95 17.77
N PRO A 33 10.87 6.90 17.68
CA PRO A 33 10.75 8.00 16.75
C PRO A 33 10.57 7.43 15.34
N LYS A 34 9.56 7.94 14.61
CA LYS A 34 9.23 7.51 13.26
C LYS A 34 10.52 7.45 12.44
N ALA A 35 10.91 6.26 12.02
CA ALA A 35 12.04 6.06 11.13
C ALA A 35 11.84 6.97 9.90
N ALA A 36 12.82 7.84 9.65
CA ALA A 36 12.89 8.58 8.42
C ALA A 36 12.92 7.56 7.27
N PHE A 37 11.87 7.54 6.47
CA PHE A 37 11.79 6.72 5.28
C PHE A 37 12.88 7.21 4.33
N ALA A 38 13.99 6.47 4.24
CA ALA A 38 15.02 6.72 3.25
C ALA A 38 14.37 6.51 1.86
N ASN A 39 14.26 7.60 1.11
CA ASN A 39 13.82 7.54 -0.28
C ASN A 39 14.85 6.72 -1.07
N PHE A 40 14.49 5.48 -1.37
CA PHE A 40 15.20 4.64 -2.32
C PHE A 40 15.03 5.27 -3.71
N THR A 41 15.97 6.14 -4.08
CA THR A 41 16.11 6.58 -5.47
C THR A 41 16.64 5.41 -6.27
N ALA A 42 15.72 4.59 -6.78
CA ALA A 42 16.03 3.60 -7.79
C ALA A 42 16.61 4.33 -9.02
N SER A 43 17.93 4.25 -9.17
CA SER A 43 18.61 4.54 -10.42
C SER A 43 18.03 3.61 -11.49
N HIS A 44 17.18 4.16 -12.34
CA HIS A 44 16.59 3.45 -13.46
C HIS A 44 17.69 3.26 -14.50
N THR A 45 18.37 2.11 -14.47
CA THR A 45 19.26 1.69 -15.55
C THR A 45 18.38 1.29 -16.75
N PRO A 46 18.41 1.99 -17.90
CA PRO A 46 17.60 1.61 -19.03
C PRO A 46 18.17 0.36 -19.70
N HIS A 47 17.35 -0.69 -19.79
CA HIS A 47 17.68 -1.91 -20.52
C HIS A 47 17.65 -1.63 -22.03
N PRO A 48 18.73 -1.90 -22.80
CA PRO A 48 18.70 -1.74 -24.24
C PRO A 48 18.04 -2.97 -24.86
N GLY A 49 16.87 -2.80 -25.45
CA GLY A 49 16.25 -3.86 -26.25
C GLY A 49 14.74 -3.83 -26.26
N LEU A 50 14.20 -3.04 -27.20
CA LEU A 50 12.93 -3.21 -27.94
C LEU A 50 12.54 -1.83 -28.49
N HIS A 51 13.27 -1.42 -29.54
CA HIS A 51 12.96 -0.25 -30.35
C HIS A 51 12.09 -0.69 -31.54
N TRP A 52 11.15 0.19 -31.93
CA TRP A 52 10.13 0.13 -33.00
C TRP A 52 8.74 -0.31 -32.50
N VAL A 53 7.69 0.51 -32.56
CA VAL A 53 7.22 1.34 -33.69
C VAL A 53 6.61 2.66 -33.16
N GLY A 54 6.94 3.80 -33.79
CA GLY A 54 6.17 5.04 -33.61
C GLY A 54 6.93 6.31 -33.23
N ARG A 55 8.22 6.46 -33.59
CA ARG A 55 8.91 7.75 -33.49
C ARG A 55 8.68 8.54 -34.78
N ARG A 56 7.54 9.24 -34.85
CA ARG A 56 7.28 10.25 -35.89
C ARG A 56 8.31 11.37 -35.73
N ALA A 57 8.93 11.74 -36.84
CA ALA A 57 10.02 12.69 -36.95
C ALA A 57 9.65 14.08 -36.41
N GLU A 58 10.23 14.46 -35.28
CA GLU A 58 10.21 15.82 -34.71
C GLU A 58 11.66 16.18 -34.33
N GLY A 59 12.59 16.04 -35.27
CA GLY A 59 14.02 16.23 -35.01
C GLY A 59 14.85 16.58 -36.25
N ALA A 60 14.20 17.02 -37.33
CA ALA A 60 14.87 17.41 -38.57
C ALA A 60 14.64 18.88 -38.98
N LEU A 61 13.92 19.66 -38.16
CA LEU A 61 13.62 21.08 -38.46
C LEU A 61 14.35 22.08 -37.54
N GLU A 62 15.02 21.63 -36.48
CA GLU A 62 15.80 22.52 -35.58
C GLU A 62 17.30 22.62 -35.94
N ALA A 63 17.78 21.83 -36.91
CA ALA A 63 19.20 21.81 -37.31
C ALA A 63 19.52 22.66 -38.57
N ALA A 64 18.54 23.36 -39.13
CA ALA A 64 18.70 24.14 -40.37
C ALA A 64 18.60 25.66 -40.18
N LEU A 65 18.40 26.14 -38.95
CA LEU A 65 18.30 27.57 -38.62
C LEU A 65 19.46 28.07 -37.74
N ASP A 66 20.62 27.40 -37.82
CA ASP A 66 21.86 27.84 -37.15
C ASP A 66 23.03 27.95 -38.16
N ARG A 67 22.75 28.58 -39.31
CA ARG A 67 23.74 28.93 -40.34
C ARG A 67 23.52 30.31 -40.97
N VAL A 68 23.20 31.32 -40.16
CA VAL A 68 23.49 32.72 -40.52
C VAL A 68 23.98 33.44 -39.27
N ARG A 69 25.28 33.31 -38.99
CA ARG A 69 26.01 34.17 -38.05
C ARG A 69 26.51 35.38 -38.84
N PRO A 70 26.00 36.61 -38.64
CA PRO A 70 26.66 37.79 -39.18
C PRO A 70 27.83 38.18 -38.27
N LEU A 71 29.01 38.29 -38.88
CA LEU A 71 30.19 38.94 -38.30
C LEU A 71 30.03 40.47 -38.43
N ALA A 72 29.72 41.14 -37.33
CA ALA A 72 29.95 42.58 -37.08
C ALA A 72 29.70 42.79 -35.58
N GLY A 73 30.66 43.18 -34.73
CA GLY A 73 31.47 44.40 -34.85
C GLY A 73 30.65 45.58 -34.29
N GLY A 74 30.73 45.86 -32.98
CA GLY A 74 30.00 46.98 -32.39
C GLY A 74 30.08 47.11 -30.87
N LEU A 75 31.10 47.83 -30.42
CA LEU A 75 31.32 48.39 -29.09
C LEU A 75 30.03 48.90 -28.40
N ARG A 76 29.74 48.43 -27.18
CA ARG A 76 28.88 49.14 -26.20
C ARG A 76 29.39 48.92 -24.79
N GLU A 77 30.29 49.79 -24.34
CA GLU A 77 30.32 50.18 -22.94
C GLU A 77 29.24 51.23 -22.72
N ALA A 78 28.30 50.94 -21.82
CA ALA A 78 27.45 51.94 -21.18
C ALA A 78 26.99 51.34 -19.85
N THR A 79 27.64 51.77 -18.78
CA THR A 79 27.16 51.67 -17.41
C THR A 79 25.77 52.28 -17.32
N GLY A 80 24.77 51.46 -17.04
CA GLY A 80 23.39 51.86 -16.81
C GLY A 80 22.72 50.79 -15.97
N GLU A 81 22.23 51.17 -14.81
CA GLU A 81 21.67 50.32 -13.77
C GLU A 81 20.68 49.29 -14.33
N THR A 82 21.01 48.01 -14.17
CA THR A 82 20.02 46.94 -14.34
C THR A 82 19.08 46.99 -13.14
N ALA A 83 18.07 47.86 -13.22
CA ALA A 83 16.90 47.76 -12.36
C ALA A 83 16.40 46.30 -12.44
N PRO A 84 16.06 45.64 -11.31
CA PRO A 84 15.41 44.36 -11.40
C PRO A 84 14.04 44.63 -12.01
N VAL A 85 13.91 44.41 -13.32
CA VAL A 85 12.63 44.15 -13.94
C VAL A 85 12.10 42.93 -13.19
N GLU A 86 11.27 43.18 -12.19
CA GLU A 86 10.38 42.19 -11.61
C GLU A 86 9.57 41.67 -12.80
N ALA A 87 10.10 40.63 -13.43
CA ALA A 87 9.42 39.88 -14.44
C ALA A 87 8.19 39.33 -13.73
N THR A 88 7.07 40.04 -13.84
CA THR A 88 5.79 39.60 -13.33
C THR A 88 5.46 38.34 -14.11
N ARG A 89 5.89 37.21 -13.56
CA ARG A 89 5.76 35.91 -14.19
C ARG A 89 4.26 35.68 -14.34
N PRO A 90 3.73 35.59 -15.57
CA PRO A 90 2.30 35.42 -15.76
C PRO A 90 1.87 34.17 -15.01
N LYS A 91 0.89 34.32 -14.10
CA LYS A 91 0.47 33.24 -13.24
C LYS A 91 -0.18 32.16 -14.10
N SER A 92 0.44 31.00 -14.19
CA SER A 92 -0.12 29.85 -14.89
C SER A 92 -1.34 29.31 -14.14
N LYS A 93 -2.30 28.71 -14.86
CA LYS A 93 -3.43 27.99 -14.26
C LYS A 93 -2.90 26.81 -13.43
N ASN A 94 -3.15 26.81 -12.13
CA ASN A 94 -2.61 25.78 -11.21
C ASN A 94 -3.37 24.44 -11.27
N HIS A 95 -4.58 24.39 -11.84
CA HIS A 95 -5.39 23.16 -11.92
C HIS A 95 -6.40 23.20 -13.08
N THR A 96 -6.59 22.07 -13.77
CA THR A 96 -7.62 21.90 -14.81
C THR A 96 -8.13 20.45 -14.90
N ASN A 97 -9.45 20.29 -15.05
CA ASN A 97 -10.13 19.01 -15.29
C ASN A 97 -10.60 18.87 -16.77
N HIS A 98 -10.27 19.83 -17.64
CA HIS A 98 -10.91 19.97 -18.96
C HIS A 98 -10.77 18.74 -19.87
N ASN A 99 -9.60 18.09 -19.89
CA ASN A 99 -9.33 16.96 -20.79
C ASN A 99 -9.34 15.60 -20.07
N GLN A 100 -9.73 15.52 -18.80
CA GLN A 100 -9.69 14.25 -18.07
C GLN A 100 -10.78 13.29 -18.55
N ASN A 101 -12.02 13.79 -18.68
CA ASN A 101 -13.14 12.98 -19.18
C ASN A 101 -12.87 12.48 -20.60
N LYS A 102 -12.39 13.36 -21.50
CA LYS A 102 -12.08 12.99 -22.88
C LYS A 102 -11.05 11.86 -22.94
N LYS A 103 -10.00 11.90 -22.11
CA LYS A 103 -9.02 10.80 -22.01
C LYS A 103 -9.62 9.53 -21.42
N ALA A 104 -10.40 9.63 -20.35
CA ALA A 104 -11.04 8.48 -19.70
C ALA A 104 -12.00 7.72 -20.65
N HIS A 105 -12.69 8.45 -21.53
CA HIS A 105 -13.62 7.86 -22.49
C HIS A 105 -12.94 7.32 -23.77
N ARG A 106 -11.67 7.63 -24.08
CA ARG A 106 -10.95 7.05 -25.24
C ARG A 106 -10.88 5.52 -25.18
N ASN A 107 -10.57 4.99 -23.99
CA ASN A 107 -10.51 3.55 -23.73
C ASN A 107 -11.81 3.03 -23.09
N GLY A 108 -12.73 3.93 -22.77
CA GLY A 108 -13.98 3.68 -22.06
C GLY A 108 -13.78 3.42 -20.56
N ILE A 109 -14.71 3.92 -19.75
CA ILE A 109 -14.76 3.61 -18.32
C ILE A 109 -15.43 2.24 -18.17
N LYS A 110 -14.63 1.20 -17.95
CA LYS A 110 -15.14 -0.17 -17.79
C LYS A 110 -15.63 -0.41 -16.37
N LYS A 111 -16.76 -1.12 -16.25
CA LYS A 111 -17.26 -1.61 -14.96
C LYS A 111 -16.34 -2.75 -14.47
N PRO A 112 -16.18 -2.94 -13.15
CA PRO A 112 -15.47 -4.10 -12.64
C PRO A 112 -16.17 -5.39 -13.09
N ALA A 113 -15.38 -6.41 -13.42
CA ALA A 113 -15.93 -7.71 -13.81
C ALA A 113 -16.69 -8.35 -12.65
N THR A 114 -17.94 -8.74 -12.90
CA THR A 114 -18.78 -9.45 -11.91
C THR A 114 -18.65 -10.95 -12.10
N ASN A 115 -18.18 -11.64 -11.06
CA ASN A 115 -18.10 -13.10 -11.03
C ASN A 115 -19.27 -13.67 -10.20
N LYS A 116 -19.78 -14.85 -10.56
CA LYS A 116 -20.84 -15.55 -9.79
C LYS A 116 -20.43 -15.77 -8.33
N TYR A 117 -19.14 -16.00 -8.08
CA TYR A 117 -18.58 -16.19 -6.76
C TYR A 117 -17.43 -15.19 -6.53
N PRO A 118 -17.59 -14.18 -5.65
CA PRO A 118 -16.52 -13.23 -5.34
C PRO A 118 -15.46 -13.86 -4.42
N SER A 119 -14.29 -13.22 -4.33
CA SER A 119 -13.24 -13.67 -3.41
C SER A 119 -13.65 -13.47 -1.96
N MET A 120 -13.43 -14.48 -1.11
CA MET A 120 -13.66 -14.37 0.35
C MET A 120 -12.43 -13.82 1.10
N LYS A 121 -11.59 -13.01 0.44
CA LYS A 121 -10.42 -12.37 1.06
C LYS A 121 -10.90 -11.21 1.94
N GLY A 122 -10.41 -11.14 3.18
CA GLY A 122 -10.85 -10.13 4.16
C GLY A 122 -12.10 -10.51 4.96
N VAL A 123 -12.71 -11.67 4.70
CA VAL A 123 -13.78 -12.22 5.55
C VAL A 123 -13.18 -12.78 6.85
N ASP A 124 -13.92 -12.66 7.95
CA ASP A 124 -13.50 -13.11 9.28
C ASP A 124 -12.83 -14.51 9.27
N PRO A 125 -11.59 -14.63 9.77
CA PRO A 125 -10.89 -15.90 9.82
C PRO A 125 -11.60 -17.00 10.62
N LYS A 126 -12.44 -16.68 11.62
CA LYS A 126 -13.20 -17.70 12.37
C LYS A 126 -14.32 -18.27 11.50
N PHE A 127 -15.09 -17.43 10.84
CA PHE A 127 -16.09 -17.84 9.85
C PHE A 127 -15.46 -18.68 8.72
N ARG A 128 -14.33 -18.23 8.15
CA ARG A 128 -13.65 -18.95 7.06
C ARG A 128 -13.18 -20.34 7.47
N ARG A 129 -12.66 -20.51 8.69
CA ARG A 129 -12.27 -21.83 9.21
C ARG A 129 -13.47 -22.76 9.34
N ASN A 130 -14.56 -22.27 9.94
CA ASN A 130 -15.79 -23.06 10.08
C ASN A 130 -16.39 -23.46 8.73
N ALA A 131 -16.52 -22.51 7.80
CA ALA A 131 -17.07 -22.78 6.47
C ALA A 131 -16.26 -23.84 5.69
N ARG A 132 -14.93 -23.86 5.86
CA ARG A 132 -14.07 -24.89 5.28
C ARG A 132 -14.36 -26.27 5.86
N TYR A 133 -14.47 -26.40 7.17
CA TYR A 133 -14.76 -27.68 7.81
C TYR A 133 -16.16 -28.20 7.46
N ALA A 134 -17.16 -27.31 7.43
CA ALA A 134 -18.52 -27.66 7.02
C ALA A 134 -18.56 -28.19 5.59
N ALA A 135 -17.95 -27.48 4.63
CA ALA A 135 -17.90 -27.90 3.24
C ALA A 135 -17.19 -29.25 3.06
N GLN A 136 -16.08 -29.47 3.77
CA GLN A 136 -15.36 -30.75 3.76
C GLN A 136 -16.21 -31.90 4.32
N GLY A 137 -16.96 -31.67 5.40
CA GLY A 137 -17.87 -32.66 5.97
C GLY A 137 -18.97 -33.06 4.98
N THR A 138 -19.62 -32.08 4.35
CA THR A 138 -20.65 -32.34 3.34
C THR A 138 -20.10 -33.10 2.14
N GLN A 139 -18.91 -32.73 1.63
CA GLN A 139 -18.28 -33.44 0.51
C GLN A 139 -17.99 -34.91 0.82
N LYS A 140 -17.51 -35.21 2.04
CA LYS A 140 -17.26 -36.59 2.48
C LYS A 140 -18.56 -37.41 2.57
N ALA A 141 -19.61 -36.84 3.16
CA ALA A 141 -20.91 -37.51 3.26
C ALA A 141 -21.53 -37.80 1.88
N LEU A 142 -21.46 -36.83 0.96
CA LEU A 142 -21.93 -37.00 -0.41
C LEU A 142 -21.09 -38.03 -1.18
N ALA A 143 -19.78 -38.07 -0.97
CA ALA A 143 -18.91 -39.07 -1.57
C ALA A 143 -19.23 -40.48 -1.07
N ALA A 144 -19.46 -40.65 0.23
CA ALA A 144 -19.87 -41.94 0.80
C ALA A 144 -21.24 -42.38 0.26
N ALA A 145 -22.23 -41.48 0.22
CA ALA A 145 -23.56 -41.76 -0.32
C ALA A 145 -23.53 -42.16 -1.80
N ARG A 146 -22.65 -41.54 -2.60
CA ARG A 146 -22.44 -41.90 -4.01
C ARG A 146 -21.68 -43.21 -4.19
N ALA A 147 -20.84 -43.59 -3.24
CA ALA A 147 -20.12 -44.87 -3.30
C ALA A 147 -20.99 -46.05 -2.87
N SER A 148 -22.03 -45.79 -2.07
CA SER A 148 -23.00 -46.80 -1.62
C SER A 148 -24.22 -46.96 -2.53
N ALA A 149 -24.38 -46.09 -3.53
CA ALA A 149 -25.47 -46.11 -4.51
C ALA A 149 -24.98 -46.71 -5.83
#